data_AF-A0A0S9PZ09-F1
#
_entry.id   AF-A0A0S9PZ09-F1
#
_cell.length_a   1.000
_cell.length_b   1.000
_cell.length_c   1.000
_cell.angle_alpha   90.00
_cell.angle_beta   90.00
_cell.angle_gamma   90.00
#
_symmetry.space_group_name_H-M   'P 1'
#
loop_
_entity.id
_entity.type
_entity.pdbx_description
1 polymer ?
#
loop_
_entity_poly.entity_id
_entity_poly.type
_entity_poly.pdbx_seq_one_letter_code
_entity_poly.pdbx_strand_id
1 'polypeptide(L)'
;MSAAQSAQQQNRHGDGTYATKTRGEADLNGINLTGAPIDPWADPAADLEADLGAEIAAEIAVHAATEARLDEEFAEQQRRDAEERQWGQTGVGTDSRTPWGNADVATQVAAGITVVHTPGHGGIKVSRERNLAIPTALRNASGWYEEDCESNIVGMYHPEAFPHYKNGEHDAIREACAASVKNWYPDAYTKATGIEVGIEESMTLRDRAKQSDKDAFRAAHAEEFVTLGNGDTHAPWIPPGYAACRARMDATGEERTFLMSRDEVIHGGSYGKHALVDPQRHIDVTDVVNTQPDRPWEWAQAENPPQRGDDLCIDTNGLTVSQGARARAELGRQWRFTNDDGTQTVETLGEHMKRVGVVGKSPQVDGDKVVYRVHYEGSRNTPVSKATYDALTSVVDTSDETQRAYIAKERARVRYEKAKAATFGGRDTAGIAKRDQAAADYEAAVAVHRDMSSAKDQRARAWQAERDQMRQDAMAKILTSRGIVLE
;
A
#
# COMPACT_ATOMS: atom_id res chain seq x y z
N MET A 1 20.32 -20.04 -12.60
CA MET A 1 20.86 -20.18 -13.97
C MET A 1 19.90 -19.46 -14.91
N SER A 2 20.26 -18.25 -15.32
CA SER A 2 19.54 -17.43 -16.31
C SER A 2 20.38 -17.35 -17.59
N ALA A 3 19.71 -17.42 -18.74
CA ALA A 3 20.19 -17.04 -20.08
C ALA A 3 18.97 -17.21 -21.02
N ALA A 4 18.65 -16.39 -22.02
CA ALA A 4 19.41 -15.42 -22.80
C ALA A 4 18.43 -14.49 -23.58
N GLN A 5 18.71 -13.18 -23.65
CA GLN A 5 19.10 -12.36 -24.84
C GLN A 5 17.94 -11.95 -25.78
N SER A 6 17.55 -10.67 -25.89
CA SER A 6 18.22 -9.45 -26.40
C SER A 6 18.35 -9.36 -27.92
N ALA A 7 17.65 -8.39 -28.52
CA ALA A 7 18.00 -7.79 -29.81
C ALA A 7 17.75 -6.26 -29.78
N GLN A 8 18.86 -5.51 -29.87
CA GLN A 8 18.95 -4.06 -30.04
C GLN A 8 18.90 -3.68 -31.52
N GLN A 9 18.33 -2.52 -31.86
CA GLN A 9 18.79 -1.66 -32.96
C GLN A 9 18.33 -0.22 -32.66
N GLN A 10 19.16 0.58 -31.98
CA GLN A 10 20.12 1.56 -32.52
C GLN A 10 19.48 2.77 -33.23
N ASN A 11 19.21 3.80 -32.42
CA ASN A 11 19.15 5.20 -32.82
C ASN A 11 20.58 5.75 -32.97
N ARG A 12 20.86 6.49 -34.05
CA ARG A 12 21.96 7.47 -34.09
C ARG A 12 21.58 8.74 -34.84
N HIS A 13 21.91 9.83 -34.16
CA HIS A 13 21.90 11.26 -34.45
C HIS A 13 22.47 11.74 -35.79
N GLY A 14 22.06 12.97 -36.14
CA GLY A 14 22.74 13.95 -37.01
C GLY A 14 21.70 14.73 -37.82
N ASP A 15 21.12 15.82 -37.32
CA ASP A 15 21.67 17.18 -37.17
C ASP A 15 22.18 17.77 -38.51
N GLY A 16 21.58 18.89 -38.94
CA GLY A 16 21.89 19.50 -40.25
C GLY A 16 20.90 20.57 -40.71
N THR A 17 20.97 21.74 -40.09
CA THR A 17 20.26 22.98 -40.44
C THR A 17 20.78 23.71 -41.70
N TYR A 18 19.86 24.48 -42.32
CA TYR A 18 20.03 25.69 -43.16
C TYR A 18 20.85 25.62 -44.47
N ALA A 19 20.22 25.94 -45.62
CA ALA A 19 20.30 27.28 -46.23
C ALA A 19 19.89 27.30 -47.73
N THR A 20 18.98 28.23 -48.03
CA THR A 20 18.93 29.16 -49.19
C THR A 20 19.03 28.69 -50.65
N LYS A 21 17.95 29.03 -51.38
CA LYS A 21 17.88 29.68 -52.72
C LYS A 21 19.05 29.47 -53.68
N THR A 22 18.74 28.97 -54.88
CA THR A 22 18.82 29.76 -56.12
C THR A 22 18.07 29.12 -57.28
N ARG A 23 17.44 30.00 -58.07
CA ARG A 23 16.92 29.80 -59.42
C ARG A 23 18.10 29.62 -60.37
N GLY A 24 18.04 28.66 -61.28
CA GLY A 24 18.94 28.49 -62.43
C GLY A 24 18.40 27.35 -63.29
N GLU A 25 17.73 27.65 -64.39
CA GLU A 25 18.30 27.87 -65.73
C GLU A 25 18.39 26.59 -66.55
N ALA A 26 17.93 26.73 -67.79
CA ALA A 26 17.72 25.75 -68.84
C ALA A 26 18.87 24.75 -69.02
N ASP A 27 18.49 23.50 -69.30
CA ASP A 27 19.30 22.63 -70.14
C ASP A 27 18.43 22.11 -71.30
N LEU A 28 18.53 22.82 -72.42
CA LEU A 28 18.15 22.36 -73.74
C LEU A 28 19.27 21.45 -74.21
N ASN A 29 19.05 20.13 -74.30
CA ASN A 29 19.68 19.25 -75.29
C ASN A 29 19.19 17.81 -75.14
N GLY A 30 18.26 17.42 -76.01
CA GLY A 30 17.74 16.05 -76.07
C GLY A 30 16.83 15.83 -77.28
N ILE A 31 17.20 16.36 -78.44
CA ILE A 31 16.51 16.08 -79.71
C ILE A 31 16.87 14.64 -80.13
N ASN A 32 15.97 13.70 -79.86
CA ASN A 32 16.02 12.36 -80.45
C ASN A 32 15.13 12.34 -81.70
N LEU A 33 15.75 12.55 -82.87
CA LEU A 33 15.14 12.41 -84.18
C LEU A 33 15.09 10.93 -84.56
N THR A 34 14.03 10.23 -84.15
CA THR A 34 13.55 9.05 -84.88
C THR A 34 12.08 9.29 -85.21
N GLY A 35 11.84 9.58 -86.49
CA GLY A 35 10.57 10.09 -87.00
C GLY A 35 9.45 9.07 -86.91
N ALA A 36 8.49 9.33 -86.02
CA ALA A 36 7.09 9.08 -86.32
C ALA A 36 6.62 10.17 -87.30
N PRO A 37 5.80 9.85 -88.31
CA PRO A 37 5.28 10.87 -89.22
C PRO A 37 4.40 11.82 -88.41
N ILE A 38 4.80 13.09 -88.35
CA ILE A 38 3.93 14.18 -87.91
C ILE A 38 2.80 14.22 -88.95
N ASP A 39 1.60 13.82 -88.57
CA ASP A 39 0.42 13.94 -89.42
C ASP A 39 0.20 15.44 -89.68
N PRO A 40 0.35 15.94 -90.92
CA PRO A 40 0.13 17.35 -91.24
C PRO A 40 -1.34 17.77 -91.12
N TRP A 41 -2.23 16.85 -90.74
CA TRP A 41 -3.64 17.08 -90.46
C TRP A 41 -4.04 16.84 -89.00
N ALA A 42 -3.09 16.50 -88.10
CA ALA A 42 -3.37 16.53 -86.68
C ALA A 42 -3.60 17.99 -86.27
N ASP A 43 -4.82 18.30 -85.86
CA ASP A 43 -5.21 19.63 -85.43
C ASP A 43 -4.55 19.91 -84.07
N PRO A 44 -3.51 20.78 -84.00
CA PRO A 44 -2.87 21.09 -82.72
C PRO A 44 -3.83 21.78 -81.75
N ALA A 45 -4.98 22.30 -82.22
CA ALA A 45 -6.03 22.78 -81.34
C ALA A 45 -6.79 21.64 -80.66
N ALA A 46 -6.98 20.50 -81.33
CA ALA A 46 -7.70 19.35 -80.76
C ALA A 46 -6.91 18.67 -79.62
N ASP A 47 -5.57 18.56 -79.75
CA ASP A 47 -4.71 18.03 -78.68
C ASP A 47 -4.61 19.00 -77.49
N LEU A 48 -4.58 20.32 -77.75
CA LEU A 48 -4.55 21.35 -76.70
C LEU A 48 -5.90 21.49 -75.98
N GLU A 49 -7.02 21.31 -76.69
CA GLU A 49 -8.37 21.23 -76.11
C GLU A 49 -8.56 19.95 -75.29
N ALA A 50 -7.95 18.82 -75.71
CA ALA A 50 -7.96 17.57 -74.96
C ALA A 50 -7.13 17.66 -73.67
N ASP A 51 -5.91 18.22 -73.73
CA ASP A 51 -5.04 18.42 -72.57
C ASP A 51 -5.62 19.45 -71.58
N LEU A 52 -6.14 20.58 -72.08
CA LEU A 52 -6.82 21.58 -71.24
C LEU A 52 -8.11 21.02 -70.65
N GLY A 53 -8.85 20.19 -71.39
CA GLY A 53 -10.02 19.47 -70.91
C GLY A 53 -9.69 18.47 -69.80
N ALA A 54 -8.56 17.77 -69.91
CA ALA A 54 -8.07 16.84 -68.88
C ALA A 54 -7.61 17.57 -67.61
N GLU A 55 -6.93 18.72 -67.74
CA GLU A 55 -6.47 19.53 -66.62
C GLU A 55 -7.65 20.16 -65.85
N ILE A 56 -8.64 20.72 -66.56
CA ILE A 56 -9.88 21.23 -65.96
C ILE A 56 -10.66 20.10 -65.27
N ALA A 57 -10.75 18.91 -65.88
CA ALA A 57 -11.42 17.76 -65.27
C ALA A 57 -10.71 17.29 -63.98
N ALA A 58 -9.38 17.34 -63.93
CA ALA A 58 -8.60 17.02 -62.75
C ALA A 58 -8.83 18.05 -61.62
N GLU A 59 -8.87 19.34 -61.94
CA GLU A 59 -9.12 20.41 -60.96
C GLU A 59 -10.56 20.32 -60.39
N ILE A 60 -11.55 20.03 -61.22
CA ILE A 60 -12.93 19.76 -60.79
C ILE A 60 -12.98 18.53 -59.86
N ALA A 61 -12.25 17.46 -60.18
CA ALA A 61 -12.20 16.27 -59.34
C ALA A 61 -11.55 16.55 -57.96
N VAL A 62 -10.48 17.36 -57.92
CA VAL A 62 -9.85 17.81 -56.67
C VAL A 62 -10.81 18.67 -55.84
N HIS A 63 -11.53 19.58 -56.49
CA HIS A 63 -12.52 20.42 -55.82
C HIS A 63 -13.66 19.58 -55.22
N ALA A 64 -14.24 18.68 -56.00
CA ALA A 64 -15.30 17.77 -55.55
C ALA A 64 -14.84 16.86 -54.40
N ALA A 65 -13.60 16.34 -54.44
CA ALA A 65 -13.03 15.55 -53.34
C ALA A 65 -12.80 16.40 -52.07
N THR A 66 -12.47 17.69 -52.23
CA THR A 66 -12.30 18.61 -51.10
C THR A 66 -13.64 18.97 -50.46
N GLU A 67 -14.66 19.25 -51.25
CA GLU A 67 -16.03 19.49 -50.77
C GLU A 67 -16.56 18.26 -50.04
N ALA A 68 -16.40 17.05 -50.60
CA ALA A 68 -16.81 15.81 -49.93
C ALA A 68 -16.13 15.60 -48.57
N ARG A 69 -14.82 15.91 -48.44
CA ARG A 69 -14.10 15.85 -47.16
C ARG A 69 -14.64 16.87 -46.15
N LEU A 70 -14.93 18.10 -46.59
CA LEU A 70 -15.46 19.15 -45.71
C LEU A 70 -16.88 18.82 -45.23
N ASP A 71 -17.72 18.25 -46.10
CA ASP A 71 -19.05 17.79 -45.75
C ASP A 71 -18.99 16.63 -44.74
N GLU A 72 -18.05 15.70 -44.90
CA GLU A 72 -17.79 14.62 -43.93
C GLU A 72 -17.33 15.17 -42.57
N GLU A 73 -16.37 16.09 -42.55
CA GLU A 73 -15.87 16.77 -41.34
C GLU A 73 -16.99 17.55 -40.63
N PHE A 74 -17.83 18.27 -41.38
CA PHE A 74 -18.96 19.00 -40.82
C PHE A 74 -20.02 18.06 -40.24
N ALA A 75 -20.32 16.94 -40.92
CA ALA A 75 -21.22 15.93 -40.41
C ALA A 75 -20.67 15.24 -39.15
N GLU A 76 -19.36 14.99 -39.07
CA GLU A 76 -18.69 14.51 -37.85
C GLU A 76 -18.81 15.51 -36.70
N GLN A 77 -18.57 16.79 -36.97
CA GLN A 77 -18.69 17.82 -35.94
C GLN A 77 -20.13 17.92 -35.41
N GLN A 78 -21.13 17.88 -36.30
CA GLN A 78 -22.54 17.86 -35.86
C GLN A 78 -22.87 16.63 -35.01
N ARG A 79 -22.31 15.46 -35.34
CA ARG A 79 -22.48 14.23 -34.53
C ARG A 79 -21.85 14.41 -33.15
N ARG A 80 -20.63 14.94 -33.05
CA ARG A 80 -19.95 15.22 -31.77
C ARG A 80 -20.74 16.21 -30.91
N ASP A 81 -21.20 17.32 -31.50
CA ASP A 81 -22.01 18.33 -30.80
C ASP A 81 -23.32 17.75 -30.27
N ALA A 82 -23.98 16.89 -31.07
CA ALA A 82 -25.21 16.23 -30.65
C ALA A 82 -24.94 15.26 -29.48
N GLU A 83 -23.84 14.50 -29.57
CA GLU A 83 -23.43 13.56 -28.53
C GLU A 83 -23.08 14.28 -27.22
N GLU A 84 -22.35 15.40 -27.27
CA GLU A 84 -22.06 16.25 -26.12
C GLU A 84 -23.31 16.87 -25.50
N ARG A 85 -24.30 17.28 -26.30
CA ARG A 85 -25.58 17.78 -25.77
C ARG A 85 -26.37 16.68 -25.07
N GLN A 86 -26.30 15.45 -25.57
CA GLN A 86 -26.99 14.30 -24.99
C GLN A 86 -26.33 13.84 -23.70
N TRP A 87 -25.02 13.68 -23.71
CA TRP A 87 -24.27 13.03 -22.63
C TRP A 87 -23.55 14.00 -21.71
N GLY A 88 -23.55 15.30 -22.01
CA GLY A 88 -22.92 16.32 -21.20
C GLY A 88 -21.39 16.18 -21.13
N GLN A 89 -20.82 16.78 -20.10
CA GLN A 89 -19.38 16.78 -19.84
C GLN A 89 -19.09 16.33 -18.41
N THR A 90 -17.88 15.80 -18.20
CA THR A 90 -17.39 15.39 -16.87
C THR A 90 -16.81 16.57 -16.09
N GLY A 91 -16.29 17.58 -16.78
CA GLY A 91 -15.57 18.71 -16.18
C GLY A 91 -14.23 18.32 -15.52
N VAL A 92 -13.67 17.17 -15.91
CA VAL A 92 -12.43 16.63 -15.32
C VAL A 92 -11.27 16.86 -16.29
N GLY A 93 -10.20 17.50 -15.80
CA GLY A 93 -8.94 17.69 -16.50
C GLY A 93 -7.73 17.26 -15.67
N THR A 94 -6.53 17.42 -16.21
CA THR A 94 -5.28 17.29 -15.45
C THR A 94 -5.33 18.16 -14.18
N ASP A 95 -4.70 17.70 -13.11
CA ASP A 95 -4.70 18.27 -11.74
C ASP A 95 -6.06 18.27 -11.03
N SER A 96 -7.12 17.72 -11.63
CA SER A 96 -8.41 17.57 -10.96
C SER A 96 -8.30 16.61 -9.78
N ARG A 97 -8.97 16.93 -8.68
CA ARG A 97 -9.07 16.04 -7.51
C ARG A 97 -9.96 14.85 -7.84
N THR A 98 -9.39 13.65 -7.78
CA THR A 98 -10.08 12.37 -7.96
C THR A 98 -10.08 11.60 -6.64
N PRO A 99 -10.85 10.50 -6.51
CA PRO A 99 -10.78 9.62 -5.35
C PRO A 99 -9.37 9.06 -5.06
N TRP A 100 -8.50 8.98 -6.07
CA TRP A 100 -7.15 8.40 -5.98
C TRP A 100 -6.02 9.45 -5.94
N GLY A 101 -6.37 10.72 -5.79
CA GLY A 101 -5.41 11.84 -5.81
C GLY A 101 -5.61 12.76 -7.01
N ASN A 102 -4.63 13.63 -7.26
CA ASN A 102 -4.69 14.53 -8.41
C ASN A 102 -4.42 13.73 -9.69
N ALA A 103 -5.22 13.98 -10.72
CA ALA A 103 -5.05 13.36 -12.03
C ALA A 103 -3.78 13.92 -12.73
N ASP A 104 -2.83 13.06 -13.05
CA ASP A 104 -1.68 13.42 -13.90
C ASP A 104 -2.15 13.56 -15.36
N VAL A 105 -3.06 12.68 -15.77
CA VAL A 105 -3.64 12.64 -17.10
C VAL A 105 -5.15 12.48 -16.99
N ALA A 106 -5.89 13.28 -17.75
CA ALA A 106 -7.33 13.13 -17.94
C ALA A 106 -7.63 13.16 -19.44
N THR A 107 -8.16 12.05 -19.97
CA THR A 107 -8.47 11.91 -21.39
C THR A 107 -9.95 11.67 -21.56
N GLN A 108 -10.62 12.57 -22.29
CA GLN A 108 -12.01 12.35 -22.67
C GLN A 108 -12.06 11.35 -23.83
N VAL A 109 -12.58 10.15 -23.54
CA VAL A 109 -12.64 9.03 -24.50
C VAL A 109 -13.97 8.99 -25.25
N ALA A 110 -15.02 9.60 -24.68
CA ALA A 110 -16.30 9.84 -25.33
C ALA A 110 -16.97 11.08 -24.70
N ALA A 111 -18.00 11.62 -25.34
CA ALA A 111 -18.82 12.66 -24.73
C ALA A 111 -19.32 12.20 -23.35
N GLY A 112 -19.03 12.97 -22.29
CA GLY A 112 -19.40 12.60 -20.93
C GLY A 112 -18.62 11.42 -20.30
N ILE A 113 -17.52 10.94 -20.88
CA ILE A 113 -16.65 9.91 -20.27
C ILE A 113 -15.18 10.35 -20.31
N THR A 114 -14.55 10.42 -19.13
CA THR A 114 -13.15 10.79 -18.98
C THR A 114 -12.40 9.73 -18.19
N VAL A 115 -11.36 9.16 -18.79
CA VAL A 115 -10.41 8.29 -18.10
C VAL A 115 -9.37 9.16 -17.42
N VAL A 116 -9.06 8.86 -16.16
CA VAL A 116 -8.04 9.55 -15.39
C VAL A 116 -6.97 8.57 -14.94
N HIS A 117 -5.72 9.03 -14.98
CA HIS A 117 -4.58 8.33 -14.42
C HIS A 117 -3.93 9.21 -13.34
N THR A 118 -3.54 8.57 -12.25
CA THR A 118 -2.88 9.19 -11.08
C THR A 118 -1.60 8.40 -10.77
N PRO A 119 -0.67 8.91 -9.94
CA PRO A 119 0.62 8.26 -9.71
C PRO A 119 0.57 6.81 -9.18
N GLY A 120 -0.55 6.39 -8.59
CA GLY A 120 -0.70 5.04 -8.04
C GLY A 120 -1.90 4.24 -8.57
N HIS A 121 -2.84 4.87 -9.28
CA HIS A 121 -4.10 4.25 -9.69
C HIS A 121 -4.82 5.09 -10.75
N GLY A 122 -6.11 4.85 -10.98
CA GLY A 122 -6.91 5.60 -11.93
C GLY A 122 -8.36 5.17 -11.93
N GLY A 123 -9.10 5.68 -12.90
CA GLY A 123 -10.49 5.31 -13.09
C GLY A 123 -11.18 6.12 -14.16
N ILE A 124 -12.50 6.04 -14.18
CA ILE A 124 -13.35 6.65 -15.18
C ILE A 124 -14.35 7.55 -14.49
N LYS A 125 -14.38 8.83 -14.87
CA LYS A 125 -15.51 9.72 -14.60
C LYS A 125 -16.53 9.57 -15.71
N VAL A 126 -17.77 9.33 -15.33
CA VAL A 126 -18.92 9.48 -16.21
C VAL A 126 -19.74 10.71 -15.82
N SER A 127 -20.33 11.37 -16.81
CA SER A 127 -21.32 12.43 -16.62
C SER A 127 -22.57 11.90 -15.93
N ARG A 128 -23.42 12.81 -15.44
CA ARG A 128 -24.65 12.41 -14.76
C ARG A 128 -25.56 11.62 -15.69
N GLU A 129 -25.68 12.05 -16.93
CA GLU A 129 -26.55 11.50 -17.96
C GLU A 129 -26.13 10.06 -18.29
N ARG A 130 -24.83 9.82 -18.52
CA ARG A 130 -24.32 8.46 -18.75
C ARG A 130 -24.40 7.57 -17.51
N ASN A 131 -24.20 8.14 -16.33
CA ASN A 131 -24.35 7.39 -15.08
C ASN A 131 -25.79 6.93 -14.87
N LEU A 132 -26.78 7.73 -15.29
CA LEU A 132 -28.19 7.38 -15.20
C LEU A 132 -28.60 6.24 -16.14
N ALA A 133 -27.87 6.02 -17.24
CA ALA A 133 -28.08 4.88 -18.12
C ALA A 133 -27.63 3.54 -17.49
N ILE A 134 -26.71 3.58 -16.52
CA ILE A 134 -26.29 2.40 -15.77
C ILE A 134 -27.38 2.07 -14.72
N PRO A 135 -27.89 0.82 -14.63
CA PRO A 135 -28.88 0.42 -13.64
C PRO A 135 -28.41 0.66 -12.21
N THR A 136 -29.35 1.00 -11.34
CA THR A 136 -29.06 1.42 -9.96
C THR A 136 -28.20 0.44 -9.17
N ALA A 137 -28.32 -0.86 -9.41
CA ALA A 137 -27.53 -1.87 -8.69
C ALA A 137 -26.02 -1.82 -9.01
N LEU A 138 -25.64 -1.36 -10.22
CA LEU A 138 -24.25 -1.24 -10.66
C LEU A 138 -23.77 0.22 -10.70
N ARG A 139 -24.64 1.18 -10.40
CA ARG A 139 -24.35 2.61 -10.52
C ARG A 139 -23.55 3.12 -9.32
N ASN A 140 -22.35 3.63 -9.55
CA ASN A 140 -21.62 4.38 -8.54
C ASN A 140 -22.23 5.78 -8.39
N ALA A 141 -22.68 6.14 -7.18
CA ALA A 141 -23.39 7.39 -6.92
C ALA A 141 -22.54 8.65 -7.19
N SER A 142 -21.22 8.54 -7.06
CA SER A 142 -20.29 9.64 -7.36
C SER A 142 -20.04 9.80 -8.87
N GLY A 143 -20.39 8.79 -9.66
CA GLY A 143 -20.06 8.67 -11.08
C GLY A 143 -18.55 8.54 -11.34
N TRP A 144 -17.77 8.17 -10.33
CA TRP A 144 -16.40 7.67 -10.48
C TRP A 144 -16.44 6.15 -10.44
N TYR A 145 -15.70 5.52 -11.34
CA TYR A 145 -15.57 4.06 -11.46
C TYR A 145 -14.08 3.73 -11.43
N GLU A 146 -13.64 2.95 -10.45
CA GLU A 146 -12.27 2.42 -10.30
C GLU A 146 -11.81 1.60 -11.52
N GLU A 147 -10.51 1.66 -11.87
CA GLU A 147 -9.98 1.16 -13.15
C GLU A 147 -9.92 -0.36 -13.30
N ASP A 148 -9.67 -1.12 -12.23
CA ASP A 148 -9.46 -2.58 -12.27
C ASP A 148 -10.79 -3.34 -12.38
N CYS A 149 -11.80 -2.90 -11.62
CA CYS A 149 -13.05 -3.63 -11.47
C CYS A 149 -14.25 -2.85 -11.99
N GLU A 150 -14.47 -1.63 -11.49
CA GLU A 150 -15.68 -0.85 -11.77
C GLU A 150 -15.73 -0.30 -13.21
N SER A 151 -14.58 -0.08 -13.86
CA SER A 151 -14.49 0.37 -15.26
C SER A 151 -15.23 -0.55 -16.24
N ASN A 152 -15.27 -1.85 -15.94
CA ASN A 152 -16.02 -2.84 -16.70
C ASN A 152 -17.53 -2.58 -16.66
N ILE A 153 -18.06 -1.96 -15.60
CA ILE A 153 -19.47 -1.54 -15.58
C ILE A 153 -19.70 -0.47 -16.65
N VAL A 154 -18.77 0.48 -16.79
CA VAL A 154 -18.86 1.52 -17.84
C VAL A 154 -18.76 0.86 -19.22
N GLY A 155 -17.81 -0.04 -19.45
CA GLY A 155 -17.68 -0.76 -20.72
C GLY A 155 -18.88 -1.64 -21.09
N MET A 156 -19.58 -2.18 -20.09
CA MET A 156 -20.80 -2.98 -20.32
C MET A 156 -21.99 -2.14 -20.82
N TYR A 157 -22.10 -0.88 -20.40
CA TYR A 157 -23.23 0.00 -20.78
C TYR A 157 -22.88 1.04 -21.84
N HIS A 158 -21.61 1.41 -21.97
CA HIS A 158 -21.09 2.42 -22.89
C HIS A 158 -19.87 1.88 -23.67
N PRO A 159 -20.00 0.76 -24.41
CA PRO A 159 -18.87 0.12 -25.09
C PRO A 159 -18.22 1.00 -26.17
N GLU A 160 -18.96 1.93 -26.75
CA GLU A 160 -18.46 2.88 -27.75
C GLU A 160 -17.35 3.80 -27.22
N ALA A 161 -17.23 3.94 -25.90
CA ALA A 161 -16.15 4.69 -25.27
C ALA A 161 -14.81 3.93 -25.22
N PHE A 162 -14.78 2.66 -25.67
CA PHE A 162 -13.61 1.79 -25.62
C PHE A 162 -13.22 1.24 -27.00
N PRO A 163 -13.01 2.08 -28.03
CA PRO A 163 -12.74 1.63 -29.40
C PRO A 163 -11.42 0.83 -29.54
N HIS A 164 -10.50 0.98 -28.57
CA HIS A 164 -9.23 0.25 -28.55
C HIS A 164 -9.34 -1.14 -27.91
N TYR A 165 -10.44 -1.43 -27.21
CA TYR A 165 -10.66 -2.71 -26.54
C TYR A 165 -11.44 -3.64 -27.46
N LYS A 166 -11.03 -4.93 -27.54
CA LYS A 166 -11.68 -5.93 -28.41
C LYS A 166 -11.92 -5.45 -29.85
N ASN A 167 -10.96 -4.71 -30.40
CA ASN A 167 -11.01 -4.13 -31.76
C ASN A 167 -12.20 -3.17 -32.00
N GLY A 168 -12.78 -2.61 -30.94
CA GLY A 168 -13.94 -1.71 -31.04
C GLY A 168 -15.27 -2.41 -31.25
N GLU A 169 -15.30 -3.74 -31.26
CA GLU A 169 -16.53 -4.52 -31.44
C GLU A 169 -17.42 -4.41 -30.19
N HIS A 170 -18.47 -3.61 -30.26
CA HIS A 170 -19.29 -3.26 -29.09
C HIS A 170 -19.83 -4.48 -28.34
N ASP A 171 -20.29 -5.52 -29.03
CA ASP A 171 -20.83 -6.70 -28.37
C ASP A 171 -19.73 -7.53 -27.68
N ALA A 172 -18.54 -7.62 -28.27
CA ALA A 172 -17.39 -8.27 -27.66
C ALA A 172 -16.87 -7.50 -26.43
N ILE A 173 -16.92 -6.16 -26.47
CA ILE A 173 -16.62 -5.30 -25.32
C ILE A 173 -17.63 -5.56 -24.20
N ARG A 174 -18.93 -5.51 -24.51
CA ARG A 174 -20.00 -5.77 -23.54
C ARG A 174 -19.86 -7.14 -22.90
N GLU A 175 -19.61 -8.19 -23.69
CA GLU A 175 -19.47 -9.55 -23.19
C GLU A 175 -18.26 -9.69 -22.25
N ALA A 176 -17.10 -9.17 -22.64
CA ALA A 176 -15.88 -9.24 -21.83
C ALA A 176 -16.02 -8.43 -20.52
N CYS A 177 -16.60 -7.24 -20.60
CA CYS A 177 -16.88 -6.42 -19.43
C CYS A 177 -17.93 -7.09 -18.52
N ALA A 178 -18.98 -7.68 -19.07
CA ALA A 178 -19.97 -8.44 -18.29
C ALA A 178 -19.33 -9.65 -17.58
N ALA A 179 -18.39 -10.36 -18.22
CA ALA A 179 -17.64 -11.43 -17.56
C ALA A 179 -16.82 -10.93 -16.37
N SER A 180 -16.19 -9.75 -16.47
CA SER A 180 -15.50 -9.12 -15.35
C SER A 180 -16.47 -8.69 -14.24
N VAL A 181 -17.60 -8.07 -14.60
CA VAL A 181 -18.63 -7.65 -13.63
C VAL A 181 -19.24 -8.86 -12.90
N LYS A 182 -19.45 -10.00 -13.56
CA LYS A 182 -19.86 -11.26 -12.90
C LYS A 182 -18.81 -11.76 -11.90
N ASN A 183 -17.52 -11.59 -12.20
CA ASN A 183 -16.45 -12.00 -11.31
C ASN A 183 -16.36 -11.17 -10.02
N TRP A 184 -16.52 -9.86 -10.12
CA TRP A 184 -16.32 -8.92 -9.00
C TRP A 184 -17.62 -8.51 -8.30
N TYR A 185 -18.72 -8.40 -9.05
CA TYR A 185 -20.01 -7.87 -8.59
C TYR A 185 -21.19 -8.78 -8.96
N PRO A 186 -21.14 -10.11 -8.67
CA PRO A 186 -22.16 -11.07 -9.12
C PRO A 186 -23.59 -10.72 -8.66
N ASP A 187 -23.76 -10.25 -7.42
CA ASP A 187 -25.08 -9.92 -6.88
C ASP A 187 -25.66 -8.65 -7.54
N ALA A 188 -24.81 -7.64 -7.75
CA ALA A 188 -25.21 -6.41 -8.41
C ALA A 188 -25.52 -6.62 -9.89
N TYR A 189 -24.76 -7.50 -10.56
CA TYR A 189 -25.05 -7.95 -11.92
C TYR A 189 -26.43 -8.61 -11.99
N THR A 190 -26.67 -9.61 -11.13
CA THR A 190 -27.96 -10.33 -11.07
C THR A 190 -29.12 -9.37 -10.83
N LYS A 191 -28.96 -8.44 -9.89
CA LYS A 191 -30.00 -7.42 -9.61
C LYS A 191 -30.21 -6.44 -10.76
N ALA A 192 -29.17 -6.10 -11.52
CA ALA A 192 -29.25 -5.18 -12.64
C ALA A 192 -29.85 -5.82 -13.90
N THR A 193 -29.56 -7.09 -14.16
CA THR A 193 -29.91 -7.79 -15.41
C THR A 193 -31.05 -8.79 -15.27
N GLY A 194 -31.32 -9.27 -14.05
CA GLY A 194 -32.22 -10.39 -13.77
C GLY A 194 -31.63 -11.76 -14.14
N ILE A 195 -30.35 -11.83 -14.52
CA ILE A 195 -29.66 -13.07 -14.91
C ILE A 195 -28.86 -13.57 -13.72
N GLU A 196 -29.18 -14.77 -13.24
CA GLU A 196 -28.43 -15.44 -12.18
C GLU A 196 -27.00 -15.77 -12.63
N VAL A 197 -26.03 -15.56 -11.73
CA VAL A 197 -24.61 -15.84 -11.98
C VAL A 197 -24.22 -17.15 -11.31
N GLY A 198 -23.70 -18.10 -12.09
CA GLY A 198 -23.18 -19.37 -11.57
C GLY A 198 -21.89 -19.21 -10.78
N ILE A 199 -21.59 -20.18 -9.90
CA ILE A 199 -20.35 -20.17 -9.08
C ILE A 199 -19.12 -20.20 -10.01
N GLU A 200 -19.13 -21.06 -11.01
CA GLU A 200 -18.13 -21.19 -12.08
C GLU A 200 -17.86 -19.91 -12.86
N GLU A 201 -18.83 -18.98 -12.93
CA GLU A 201 -18.69 -17.71 -13.65
C GLU A 201 -18.13 -16.57 -12.79
N SER A 202 -17.98 -16.79 -11.48
CA SER A 202 -17.58 -15.75 -10.55
C SER A 202 -16.50 -16.22 -9.57
N MET A 203 -15.34 -15.55 -9.61
CA MET A 203 -14.32 -15.69 -8.57
C MET A 203 -14.89 -15.36 -7.18
N THR A 204 -15.65 -14.28 -7.05
CA THR A 204 -16.26 -13.86 -5.78
C THR A 204 -17.19 -14.93 -5.21
N LEU A 205 -18.06 -15.53 -6.04
CA LEU A 205 -18.93 -16.61 -5.56
C LEU A 205 -18.14 -17.87 -5.20
N ARG A 206 -17.10 -18.24 -5.96
CA ARG A 206 -16.21 -19.35 -5.60
C ARG A 206 -15.53 -19.13 -4.25
N ASP A 207 -15.05 -17.92 -3.98
CA ASP A 207 -14.38 -17.63 -2.72
C ASP A 207 -15.36 -17.57 -1.55
N ARG A 208 -16.57 -17.04 -1.75
CA ARG A 208 -17.67 -17.16 -0.77
C ARG A 208 -18.03 -18.62 -0.49
N ALA A 209 -18.13 -19.46 -1.53
CA ALA A 209 -18.42 -20.88 -1.38
C ALA A 209 -17.31 -21.59 -0.58
N LYS A 210 -16.04 -21.39 -0.95
CA LYS A 210 -14.89 -21.90 -0.18
C LYS A 210 -14.89 -21.44 1.27
N GLN A 211 -15.28 -20.18 1.53
CA GLN A 211 -15.35 -19.66 2.89
C GLN A 211 -16.51 -20.30 3.66
N SER A 212 -17.68 -20.41 3.04
CA SER A 212 -18.85 -21.10 3.60
C SER A 212 -18.53 -22.56 3.91
N ASP A 213 -17.81 -23.27 3.04
CA ASP A 213 -17.40 -24.66 3.28
C ASP A 213 -16.45 -24.76 4.49
N LYS A 214 -15.50 -23.82 4.62
CA LYS A 214 -14.61 -23.75 5.80
C LYS A 214 -15.39 -23.42 7.07
N ASP A 215 -16.35 -22.51 7.00
CA ASP A 215 -17.17 -22.11 8.14
C ASP A 215 -18.09 -23.26 8.56
N ALA A 216 -18.69 -23.96 7.61
CA ALA A 216 -19.51 -25.16 7.85
C ALA A 216 -18.66 -26.29 8.46
N PHE A 217 -17.46 -26.53 7.94
CA PHE A 217 -16.52 -27.47 8.54
C PHE A 217 -16.18 -27.10 9.99
N ARG A 218 -15.84 -25.84 10.26
CA ARG A 218 -15.55 -25.39 11.64
C ARG A 218 -16.77 -25.50 12.55
N ALA A 219 -17.96 -25.17 12.07
CA ALA A 219 -19.20 -25.30 12.84
C ALA A 219 -19.54 -26.77 13.15
N ALA A 220 -19.32 -27.68 12.19
CA ALA A 220 -19.52 -29.13 12.40
C ALA A 220 -18.54 -29.71 13.44
N HIS A 221 -17.35 -29.11 13.56
CA HIS A 221 -16.29 -29.52 14.48
C HIS A 221 -16.11 -28.51 15.63
N ALA A 222 -17.18 -27.83 16.05
CA ALA A 222 -17.08 -26.78 17.06
C ALA A 222 -16.59 -27.30 18.43
N GLU A 223 -16.91 -28.55 18.77
CA GLU A 223 -16.50 -29.23 20.02
C GLU A 223 -15.14 -29.95 19.89
N GLU A 224 -14.48 -29.86 18.74
CA GLU A 224 -13.17 -30.46 18.46
C GLU A 224 -12.11 -29.36 18.27
N PHE A 225 -10.84 -29.71 18.47
CA PHE A 225 -9.74 -28.79 18.20
C PHE A 225 -9.42 -28.78 16.70
N VAL A 226 -9.45 -27.59 16.10
CA VAL A 226 -9.14 -27.36 14.67
C VAL A 226 -7.95 -26.42 14.53
N THR A 227 -6.95 -26.79 13.72
CA THR A 227 -5.73 -25.97 13.54
C THR A 227 -6.01 -24.59 12.96
N LEU A 228 -5.27 -23.58 13.44
CA LEU A 228 -5.40 -22.18 13.03
C LEU A 228 -4.48 -21.80 11.85
N GLY A 229 -3.65 -22.73 11.38
CA GLY A 229 -2.66 -22.49 10.32
C GLY A 229 -1.45 -21.68 10.74
N ASN A 230 -1.16 -21.66 12.04
CA ASN A 230 0.11 -21.21 12.60
C ASN A 230 0.75 -22.36 13.38
N GLY A 231 2.07 -22.47 13.25
CA GLY A 231 2.84 -23.49 13.93
C GLY A 231 4.33 -23.18 13.90
N ASP A 232 5.09 -23.99 14.63
CA ASP A 232 6.54 -23.94 14.69
C ASP A 232 7.13 -25.30 14.33
N THR A 233 8.21 -25.31 13.55
CA THR A 233 8.99 -26.51 13.20
C THR A 233 10.46 -26.38 13.56
N HIS A 234 10.86 -25.26 14.15
CA HIS A 234 12.24 -24.86 14.34
C HIS A 234 12.64 -24.74 15.80
N ALA A 235 11.68 -24.68 16.73
CA ALA A 235 12.02 -24.62 18.14
C ALA A 235 12.83 -25.86 18.57
N PRO A 236 13.90 -25.71 19.35
CA PRO A 236 14.81 -26.81 19.69
C PRO A 236 14.20 -28.00 20.43
N TRP A 237 13.03 -27.81 21.04
CA TRP A 237 12.29 -28.86 21.75
C TRP A 237 11.37 -29.68 20.83
N ILE A 238 11.15 -29.24 19.59
CA ILE A 238 10.29 -29.92 18.63
C ILE A 238 11.10 -31.03 17.96
N PRO A 239 10.63 -32.28 18.02
CA PRO A 239 11.30 -33.40 17.36
C PRO A 239 11.37 -33.24 15.83
N PRO A 240 12.44 -33.72 15.17
CA PRO A 240 12.52 -33.76 13.71
C PRO A 240 11.30 -34.47 13.10
N GLY A 241 10.76 -33.90 12.02
CA GLY A 241 9.56 -34.46 11.36
C GLY A 241 8.22 -34.00 11.97
N TYR A 242 8.23 -33.24 13.07
CA TYR A 242 7.01 -32.74 13.72
C TYR A 242 6.88 -31.21 13.61
N ALA A 243 5.67 -30.74 13.87
CA ALA A 243 5.29 -29.34 14.02
C ALA A 243 4.48 -29.16 15.30
N ALA A 244 4.70 -28.06 16.01
CA ALA A 244 3.84 -27.61 17.09
C ALA A 244 2.76 -26.68 16.48
N CYS A 245 1.54 -27.17 16.35
CA CYS A 245 0.44 -26.47 15.69
C CYS A 245 -0.56 -25.95 16.72
N ARG A 246 -0.93 -24.67 16.62
CA ARG A 246 -1.99 -24.10 17.44
C ARG A 246 -3.34 -24.52 16.88
N ALA A 247 -4.24 -24.94 17.75
CA ALA A 247 -5.60 -25.31 17.41
C ALA A 247 -6.58 -24.66 18.40
N ARG A 248 -7.81 -24.48 17.94
CA ARG A 248 -8.89 -23.89 18.72
C ARG A 248 -10.13 -24.75 18.67
N MET A 249 -10.80 -24.88 19.81
CA MET A 249 -12.16 -25.40 19.93
C MET A 249 -13.13 -24.22 19.90
N ASP A 250 -13.97 -24.14 18.86
CA ASP A 250 -14.83 -22.96 18.66
C ASP A 250 -15.98 -22.88 19.68
N ALA A 251 -16.47 -24.01 20.20
CA ALA A 251 -17.55 -24.05 21.19
C ALA A 251 -17.17 -23.38 22.52
N THR A 252 -15.89 -23.46 22.92
CA THR A 252 -15.39 -22.92 24.19
C THR A 252 -14.48 -21.70 23.99
N GLY A 253 -13.95 -21.50 22.79
CA GLY A 253 -12.89 -20.54 22.50
C GLY A 253 -11.52 -20.97 23.03
N GLU A 254 -11.39 -22.19 23.55
CA GLU A 254 -10.15 -22.70 24.11
C GLU A 254 -9.10 -22.90 23.00
N GLU A 255 -7.88 -22.44 23.24
CA GLU A 255 -6.74 -22.62 22.34
C GLU A 255 -5.65 -23.45 23.00
N ARG A 256 -5.16 -24.44 22.25
CA ARG A 256 -4.09 -25.35 22.68
C ARG A 256 -3.06 -25.55 21.57
N THR A 257 -1.90 -26.07 21.93
CA THR A 257 -0.84 -26.43 20.97
C THR A 257 -0.62 -27.92 20.95
N PHE A 258 -0.66 -28.51 19.76
CA PHE A 258 -0.50 -29.95 19.56
C PHE A 258 0.73 -30.25 18.74
N LEU A 259 1.46 -31.29 19.12
CA LEU A 259 2.51 -31.86 18.31
C LEU A 259 1.89 -32.79 17.24
N MET A 260 2.13 -32.46 15.97
CA MET A 260 1.57 -33.15 14.81
C MET A 260 2.69 -33.46 13.82
N SER A 261 2.53 -34.51 13.00
CA SER A 261 3.49 -34.82 11.93
C SER A 261 3.50 -33.71 10.88
N ARG A 262 4.68 -33.32 10.39
CA ARG A 262 4.82 -32.31 9.32
C ARG A 262 4.06 -32.72 8.05
N ASP A 263 4.05 -34.01 7.72
CA ASP A 263 3.38 -34.51 6.51
C ASP A 263 1.85 -34.40 6.61
N GLU A 264 1.31 -34.35 7.83
CA GLU A 264 -0.13 -34.21 8.08
C GLU A 264 -0.58 -32.74 8.02
N VAL A 265 0.30 -31.80 8.39
CA VAL A 265 -0.09 -30.41 8.62
C VAL A 265 0.65 -29.41 7.75
N ILE A 266 1.57 -29.82 6.89
CA ILE A 266 2.29 -28.92 5.97
C ILE A 266 2.07 -29.37 4.53
N HIS A 267 1.37 -28.54 3.77
CA HIS A 267 1.04 -28.78 2.36
C HIS A 267 1.53 -27.62 1.51
N GLY A 268 2.28 -27.90 0.44
CA GLY A 268 2.81 -26.85 -0.44
C GLY A 268 3.71 -25.83 0.28
N GLY A 269 4.37 -26.23 1.37
CA GLY A 269 5.21 -25.36 2.19
C GLY A 269 4.47 -24.47 3.19
N SER A 270 3.16 -24.64 3.36
CA SER A 270 2.34 -23.87 4.31
C SER A 270 1.65 -24.77 5.32
N TYR A 271 1.46 -24.25 6.54
CA TYR A 271 0.63 -24.93 7.55
C TYR A 271 -0.81 -25.05 7.06
N GLY A 272 -1.34 -26.26 7.11
CA GLY A 272 -2.74 -26.58 6.87
C GLY A 272 -3.60 -25.82 7.87
N LYS A 273 -4.45 -24.94 7.35
CA LYS A 273 -5.57 -24.37 8.08
C LYS A 273 -6.69 -25.40 8.07
N HIS A 274 -7.39 -25.57 9.20
CA HIS A 274 -8.54 -26.47 9.31
C HIS A 274 -8.23 -27.97 9.33
N ALA A 275 -7.11 -28.39 9.90
CA ALA A 275 -6.87 -29.81 10.21
C ALA A 275 -7.49 -30.16 11.57
N LEU A 276 -8.13 -31.33 11.68
CA LEU A 276 -8.64 -31.84 12.95
C LEU A 276 -7.50 -32.37 13.81
N VAL A 277 -7.56 -32.07 15.09
CA VAL A 277 -6.71 -32.67 16.09
C VAL A 277 -7.35 -33.96 16.58
N ASP A 278 -6.65 -35.07 16.40
CA ASP A 278 -6.98 -36.38 16.96
C ASP A 278 -6.26 -36.54 18.32
N PRO A 279 -6.98 -36.54 19.46
CA PRO A 279 -6.36 -36.66 20.78
C PRO A 279 -5.58 -37.96 21.02
N GLN A 280 -5.82 -39.01 20.22
CA GLN A 280 -5.10 -40.28 20.33
C GLN A 280 -3.74 -40.23 19.61
N ARG A 281 -3.64 -39.43 18.54
CA ARG A 281 -2.42 -39.32 17.71
C ARG A 281 -1.61 -38.08 18.01
N HIS A 282 -2.26 -36.97 18.31
CA HIS A 282 -1.63 -35.67 18.53
C HIS A 282 -1.40 -35.44 20.03
N ILE A 283 -0.21 -34.95 20.33
CA ILE A 283 0.22 -34.79 21.73
C ILE A 283 -0.04 -33.33 22.12
N ASP A 284 -0.86 -33.11 23.13
CA ASP A 284 -1.01 -31.79 23.73
C ASP A 284 0.32 -31.37 24.36
N VAL A 285 0.93 -30.33 23.78
CA VAL A 285 2.21 -29.73 24.21
C VAL A 285 2.01 -28.30 24.68
N THR A 286 0.76 -27.92 25.03
CA THR A 286 0.43 -26.57 25.52
C THR A 286 1.30 -26.19 26.72
N ASP A 287 1.47 -27.10 27.67
CA ASP A 287 2.31 -26.86 28.86
C ASP A 287 3.79 -26.73 28.51
N VAL A 288 4.28 -27.48 27.52
CA VAL A 288 5.66 -27.33 27.02
C VAL A 288 5.84 -25.93 26.43
N VAL A 289 4.92 -25.49 25.58
CA VAL A 289 4.97 -24.15 24.98
C VAL A 289 4.92 -23.06 26.05
N ASN A 290 4.13 -23.25 27.10
CA ASN A 290 3.99 -22.29 28.20
C ASN A 290 5.15 -22.35 29.21
N THR A 291 5.95 -23.42 29.18
CA THR A 291 7.12 -23.57 30.05
C THR A 291 8.18 -22.52 29.69
N GLN A 292 8.52 -21.70 30.67
CA GLN A 292 9.57 -20.68 30.57
C GLN A 292 10.13 -20.37 31.96
N PRO A 293 11.40 -19.95 32.07
CA PRO A 293 11.97 -19.45 33.31
C PRO A 293 11.36 -18.09 33.63
N ASP A 294 11.47 -17.68 34.89
CA ASP A 294 11.04 -16.36 35.32
C ASP A 294 11.64 -15.30 34.40
N ARG A 295 10.78 -14.42 33.89
CA ARG A 295 11.27 -13.32 33.05
C ARG A 295 12.18 -12.45 33.90
N PRO A 296 13.37 -12.06 33.42
CA PRO A 296 14.14 -11.01 34.04
C PRO A 296 13.24 -9.81 34.26
N TRP A 297 13.35 -9.16 35.42
CA TRP A 297 12.51 -8.01 35.78
C TRP A 297 12.56 -6.87 34.73
N GLU A 298 13.63 -6.80 33.92
CA GLU A 298 13.79 -5.87 32.80
C GLU A 298 12.90 -6.19 31.58
N TRP A 299 12.42 -7.43 31.44
CA TRP A 299 11.50 -7.88 30.39
C TRP A 299 10.15 -8.33 30.92
N ALA A 300 10.03 -8.50 32.23
CA ALA A 300 8.74 -8.39 32.86
C ALA A 300 8.20 -7.02 32.45
N GLN A 301 7.20 -7.01 31.57
CA GLN A 301 6.30 -5.87 31.52
C GLN A 301 5.71 -5.85 32.91
N ALA A 302 6.30 -5.06 33.81
CA ALA A 302 5.62 -4.71 35.04
C ALA A 302 4.29 -4.15 34.54
N GLU A 303 3.21 -4.90 34.75
CA GLU A 303 1.86 -4.41 34.60
C GLU A 303 1.70 -3.36 35.69
N ASN A 304 2.32 -2.20 35.47
CA ASN A 304 2.17 -1.06 36.34
C ASN A 304 0.68 -0.74 36.28
N PRO A 305 -0.06 -0.92 37.38
CA PRO A 305 -1.49 -0.68 37.34
C PRO A 305 -1.72 0.76 36.91
N PRO A 306 -2.73 1.02 36.06
CA PRO A 306 -2.99 2.35 35.53
C PRO A 306 -3.27 3.32 36.69
N GLN A 307 -2.45 4.34 36.83
CA GLN A 307 -2.65 5.40 37.83
C GLN A 307 -3.74 6.35 37.34
N ARG A 308 -4.87 6.40 38.08
CA ARG A 308 -6.08 7.14 37.71
C ARG A 308 -6.45 8.16 38.79
N GLY A 309 -7.31 9.10 38.45
CA GLY A 309 -7.90 10.04 39.41
C GLY A 309 -6.86 10.75 40.27
N ASP A 310 -6.93 10.56 41.59
CA ASP A 310 -6.02 11.18 42.55
C ASP A 310 -4.72 10.38 42.77
N ASP A 311 -4.67 9.11 42.34
CA ASP A 311 -3.45 8.30 42.37
C ASP A 311 -2.42 8.78 41.33
N LEU A 312 -2.88 9.51 40.31
CA LEU A 312 -2.01 10.19 39.34
C LEU A 312 -1.51 11.52 39.94
N CYS A 313 -0.40 11.47 40.66
CA CYS A 313 0.25 12.65 41.23
C CYS A 313 0.94 13.49 40.15
N ILE A 314 0.35 14.65 39.88
CA ILE A 314 0.92 15.70 39.04
C ILE A 314 1.41 16.84 39.94
N ASP A 315 2.73 16.93 40.15
CA ASP A 315 3.34 17.99 40.93
C ASP A 315 4.19 18.92 40.07
N THR A 316 3.75 20.18 39.95
CA THR A 316 4.50 21.22 39.23
C THR A 316 5.31 22.14 40.14
N ASN A 317 5.24 21.95 41.47
CA ASN A 317 5.95 22.79 42.45
C ASN A 317 7.44 22.45 42.53
N GLY A 318 7.82 21.20 42.21
CA GLY A 318 9.21 20.78 42.07
C GLY A 318 9.91 21.31 40.80
N LEU A 319 9.19 22.02 39.93
CA LEU A 319 9.72 22.55 38.68
C LEU A 319 10.08 24.04 38.80
N THR A 320 10.98 24.52 37.93
CA THR A 320 11.21 25.97 37.82
C THR A 320 9.92 26.68 37.37
N VAL A 321 9.78 27.99 37.65
CA VAL A 321 8.58 28.77 37.33
C VAL A 321 8.16 28.61 35.86
N SER A 322 9.12 28.67 34.93
CA SER A 322 8.86 28.53 33.49
C SER A 322 8.47 27.10 33.09
N GLN A 323 9.10 26.08 33.69
CA GLN A 323 8.74 24.68 33.45
C GLN A 323 7.36 24.35 34.02
N GLY A 324 7.06 24.77 35.26
CA GLY A 324 5.76 24.59 35.87
C GLY A 324 4.65 25.28 35.06
N ALA A 325 4.88 26.50 34.56
CA ALA A 325 3.94 27.19 33.67
C ALA A 325 3.70 26.41 32.36
N ARG A 326 4.76 25.87 31.75
CA ARG A 326 4.67 25.06 30.54
C ARG A 326 3.90 23.76 30.77
N ALA A 327 4.18 23.05 31.87
CA ALA A 327 3.48 21.82 32.24
C ALA A 327 1.99 22.08 32.44
N ARG A 328 1.63 23.12 33.22
CA ARG A 328 0.22 23.49 33.44
C ARG A 328 -0.50 23.87 32.14
N ALA A 329 0.15 24.61 31.25
CA ALA A 329 -0.43 24.97 29.96
C ALA A 329 -0.67 23.76 29.05
N GLU A 330 0.26 22.81 29.01
CA GLU A 330 0.12 21.59 28.20
C GLU A 330 -0.94 20.63 28.79
N LEU A 331 -0.94 20.43 30.11
CA LEU A 331 -1.93 19.62 30.82
C LEU A 331 -3.35 20.19 30.71
N GLY A 332 -3.49 21.52 30.73
CA GLY A 332 -4.78 22.20 30.58
C GLY A 332 -5.26 22.34 29.13
N ARG A 333 -4.49 21.87 28.14
CA ARG A 333 -4.89 21.95 26.73
C ARG A 333 -6.00 20.94 26.46
N GLN A 334 -7.10 21.41 25.84
CA GLN A 334 -8.20 20.55 25.42
C GLN A 334 -7.90 19.83 24.11
N TRP A 335 -8.25 18.56 24.06
CA TRP A 335 -8.12 17.71 22.88
C TRP A 335 -9.41 16.92 22.68
N ARG A 336 -9.61 16.47 21.43
CA ARG A 336 -10.67 15.54 21.07
C ARG A 336 -10.08 14.14 21.08
N PHE A 337 -10.55 13.28 21.98
CA PHE A 337 -10.12 11.90 22.10
C PHE A 337 -11.21 10.96 21.60
N THR A 338 -10.79 9.88 20.93
CA THR A 338 -11.68 8.78 20.53
C THR A 338 -11.58 7.67 21.56
N ASN A 339 -12.71 7.24 22.11
CA ASN A 339 -12.82 6.13 23.05
C ASN A 339 -12.86 4.78 22.32
N ASP A 340 -12.72 3.70 23.07
CA ASP A 340 -12.67 2.33 22.52
C ASP A 340 -13.98 1.90 21.84
N ASP A 341 -15.11 2.52 22.22
CA ASP A 341 -16.43 2.35 21.61
C ASP A 341 -16.66 3.24 20.37
N GLY A 342 -15.65 4.01 19.95
CA GLY A 342 -15.72 4.94 18.83
C GLY A 342 -16.34 6.30 19.16
N THR A 343 -16.81 6.53 20.40
CA THR A 343 -17.33 7.84 20.83
C THR A 343 -16.19 8.86 20.97
N GLN A 344 -16.52 10.15 20.87
CA GLN A 344 -15.53 11.22 21.03
C GLN A 344 -15.82 12.08 22.25
N THR A 345 -14.79 12.31 23.08
CA THR A 345 -14.84 13.23 24.21
C THR A 345 -13.91 14.42 23.98
N VAL A 346 -14.27 15.58 24.55
CA VAL A 346 -13.41 16.76 24.60
C VAL A 346 -13.08 17.01 26.06
N GLU A 347 -11.82 16.83 26.43
CA GLU A 347 -11.30 17.00 27.79
C GLU A 347 -9.86 17.53 27.75
N THR A 348 -9.37 18.05 28.86
CA THR A 348 -7.96 18.46 28.97
C THR A 348 -7.04 17.23 28.98
N LEU A 349 -5.77 17.41 28.59
CA LEU A 349 -4.80 16.32 28.64
C LEU A 349 -4.65 15.74 30.06
N GLY A 350 -4.67 16.57 31.10
CA GLY A 350 -4.62 16.13 32.48
C GLY A 350 -5.84 15.32 32.91
N GLU A 351 -7.05 15.75 32.52
CA GLU A 351 -8.28 14.99 32.76
C GLU A 351 -8.27 13.65 32.03
N HIS A 352 -7.83 13.65 30.77
CA HIS A 352 -7.68 12.44 29.97
C HIS A 352 -6.76 11.42 30.65
N MET A 353 -5.59 11.86 31.11
CA MET A 353 -4.64 11.00 31.83
C MET A 353 -5.24 10.43 33.11
N LYS A 354 -5.96 11.24 33.89
CA LYS A 354 -6.63 10.78 35.11
C LYS A 354 -7.75 9.78 34.82
N ARG A 355 -8.48 9.95 33.71
CA ARG A 355 -9.59 9.09 33.32
C ARG A 355 -9.11 7.76 32.76
N VAL A 356 -8.24 7.80 31.74
CA VAL A 356 -7.74 6.61 31.02
C VAL A 356 -6.68 5.86 31.81
N GLY A 357 -5.93 6.55 32.67
CA GLY A 357 -4.93 5.97 33.53
C GLY A 357 -3.57 5.81 32.84
N VAL A 358 -2.52 6.19 33.57
CA VAL A 358 -1.14 6.15 33.07
C VAL A 358 -0.42 4.95 33.65
N VAL A 359 0.21 4.13 32.79
CA VAL A 359 0.95 2.92 33.19
C VAL A 359 2.46 3.15 33.26
N GLY A 360 2.95 4.25 32.71
CA GLY A 360 4.37 4.56 32.75
C GLY A 360 4.72 5.76 31.90
N LYS A 361 5.99 6.12 31.94
CA LYS A 361 6.54 7.16 31.07
C LYS A 361 7.95 6.76 30.64
N SER A 362 8.37 7.16 29.45
CA SER A 362 9.76 6.99 29.05
C SER A 362 10.21 8.05 28.04
N PRO A 363 11.48 8.49 28.08
CA PRO A 363 12.10 9.19 26.97
C PRO A 363 12.34 8.26 25.78
N GLN A 364 12.31 8.82 24.57
CA GLN A 364 12.61 8.15 23.31
C GLN A 364 13.40 9.08 22.40
N VAL A 365 14.19 8.52 21.49
CA VAL A 365 14.91 9.29 20.48
C VAL A 365 14.08 9.32 19.21
N ASP A 366 13.84 10.51 18.69
CA ASP A 366 13.13 10.78 17.43
C ASP A 366 14.00 11.72 16.59
N GLY A 367 14.69 11.16 15.61
CA GLY A 367 15.75 11.83 14.86
C GLY A 367 16.85 12.35 15.79
N ASP A 368 17.07 13.67 15.78
CA ASP A 368 18.07 14.36 16.63
C ASP A 368 17.51 14.88 17.96
N LYS A 369 16.30 14.46 18.34
CA LYS A 369 15.61 14.96 19.54
C LYS A 369 15.26 13.82 20.49
N VAL A 370 15.22 14.15 21.79
CA VAL A 370 14.62 13.29 22.79
C VAL A 370 13.18 13.74 23.01
N VAL A 371 12.24 12.87 22.68
CA VAL A 371 10.79 13.03 22.90
C VAL A 371 10.42 12.30 24.17
N TYR A 372 9.57 12.90 25.01
CA TYR A 372 9.11 12.29 26.25
C TYR A 372 7.71 11.76 26.02
N ARG A 373 7.47 10.49 26.37
CA ARG A 373 6.18 9.86 26.16
C ARG A 373 5.57 9.38 27.47
N VAL A 374 4.25 9.47 27.53
CA VAL A 374 3.41 8.88 28.57
C VAL A 374 2.68 7.70 27.97
N HIS A 375 2.67 6.57 28.67
CA HIS A 375 2.14 5.29 28.22
C HIS A 375 0.80 5.00 28.91
N TYR A 376 -0.14 4.45 28.15
CA TYR A 376 -1.46 4.02 28.59
C TYR A 376 -1.63 2.53 28.30
N GLU A 377 -2.74 1.95 28.77
CA GLU A 377 -3.12 0.58 28.42
C GLU A 377 -3.35 0.41 26.90
N GLY A 378 -3.04 -0.78 26.38
CA GLY A 378 -3.30 -1.14 24.98
C GLY A 378 -2.32 -0.53 23.97
N SER A 379 -1.03 -0.46 24.31
CA SER A 379 0.05 0.07 23.44
C SER A 379 -0.08 1.54 23.02
N ARG A 380 -1.01 2.28 23.64
CA ARG A 380 -1.24 3.70 23.41
C ARG A 380 -0.20 4.55 24.14
N ASN A 381 0.30 5.60 23.50
CA ASN A 381 1.18 6.58 24.13
C ASN A 381 0.97 7.98 23.56
N THR A 382 1.32 9.00 24.34
CA THR A 382 1.23 10.41 23.94
C THR A 382 2.55 11.13 24.19
N PRO A 383 3.11 11.86 23.20
CA PRO A 383 4.25 12.70 23.44
C PRO A 383 3.86 13.91 24.30
N VAL A 384 4.70 14.24 25.27
CA VAL A 384 4.54 15.38 26.16
C VAL A 384 5.83 16.19 26.23
N SER A 385 5.74 17.43 26.70
CA SER A 385 6.94 18.19 27.04
C SER A 385 7.69 17.57 28.20
N LYS A 386 9.01 17.83 28.27
CA LYS A 386 9.82 17.41 29.42
C LYS A 386 9.25 17.93 30.75
N ALA A 387 8.68 19.13 30.77
CA ALA A 387 8.12 19.70 31.98
C ALA A 387 6.92 18.89 32.49
N THR A 388 6.02 18.48 31.59
CA THR A 388 4.90 17.59 31.93
C THR A 388 5.38 16.20 32.34
N TYR A 389 6.40 15.67 31.66
CA TYR A 389 7.04 14.41 32.03
C TYR A 389 7.60 14.42 33.46
N ASP A 390 8.31 15.49 33.82
CA ASP A 390 8.89 15.67 35.15
C ASP A 390 7.81 15.92 36.22
N ALA A 391 6.68 16.55 35.84
CA ALA A 391 5.55 16.79 36.74
C ALA A 391 4.79 15.51 37.16
N LEU A 392 4.85 14.45 36.37
CA LEU A 392 4.20 13.16 36.66
C LEU A 392 5.02 12.37 37.68
N THR A 393 5.02 12.77 38.95
CA THR A 393 5.96 12.28 39.97
C THR A 393 5.65 10.87 40.50
N SER A 394 4.37 10.46 40.49
CA SER A 394 3.99 9.08 40.85
C SER A 394 4.22 8.07 39.72
N VAL A 395 4.33 8.54 38.48
CA VAL A 395 4.45 7.67 37.30
C VAL A 395 5.88 7.19 37.15
N VAL A 396 6.06 5.87 37.11
CA VAL A 396 7.38 5.24 36.96
C VAL A 396 7.96 5.48 35.57
N ASP A 397 9.25 5.83 35.54
CA ASP A 397 10.04 5.83 34.32
C ASP A 397 10.38 4.39 33.93
N THR A 398 9.80 3.90 32.85
CA THR A 398 9.93 2.51 32.39
C THR A 398 11.17 2.29 31.53
N SER A 399 12.05 3.28 31.38
CA SER A 399 13.29 3.07 30.64
C SER A 399 14.22 2.09 31.36
N ASP A 400 14.78 1.15 30.61
CA ASP A 400 15.84 0.28 31.11
C ASP A 400 17.23 0.96 31.02
N GLU A 401 18.26 0.32 31.58
CA GLU A 401 19.63 0.85 31.58
C GLU A 401 20.20 1.02 30.17
N THR A 402 19.87 0.10 29.25
CA THR A 402 20.29 0.18 27.85
C THR A 402 19.67 1.38 27.14
N GLN A 403 18.37 1.63 27.35
CA GLN A 403 17.66 2.79 26.81
C GLN A 403 18.22 4.09 27.37
N ARG A 404 18.47 4.16 28.68
CA ARG A 404 19.12 5.32 29.30
C ARG A 404 20.50 5.58 28.71
N ALA A 405 21.32 4.54 28.53
CA ALA A 405 22.63 4.63 27.91
C ALA A 405 22.53 5.07 26.43
N TYR A 406 21.55 4.56 25.69
CA TYR A 406 21.30 4.95 24.30
C TYR A 406 20.93 6.44 24.19
N ILE A 407 20.05 6.93 25.06
CA ILE A 407 19.67 8.35 25.09
C ILE A 407 20.85 9.24 25.47
N ALA A 408 21.68 8.82 26.44
CA ALA A 408 22.90 9.53 26.80
C ALA A 408 23.88 9.62 25.62
N LYS A 409 24.04 8.50 24.89
CA LYS A 409 24.83 8.41 23.65
C LYS A 409 24.32 9.37 22.57
N GLU A 410 23.01 9.39 22.29
CA GLU A 410 22.43 10.28 21.29
C GLU A 410 22.52 11.77 21.69
N ARG A 411 22.34 12.09 22.97
CA ARG A 411 22.60 13.45 23.48
C ARG A 411 24.05 13.88 23.30
N ALA A 412 25.01 12.96 23.52
CA ALA A 412 26.42 13.24 23.29
C ALA A 412 26.72 13.39 21.79
N ARG A 413 26.12 12.57 20.91
CA ARG A 413 26.23 12.71 19.44
C ARG A 413 25.79 14.10 18.98
N VAL A 414 24.60 14.54 19.39
CA VAL A 414 24.06 15.84 18.98
C VAL A 414 24.94 17.00 19.48
N ARG A 415 25.53 16.89 20.69
CA ARG A 415 26.51 17.87 21.20
C ARG A 415 27.77 17.90 20.35
N TYR A 416 28.31 16.72 20.01
CA TYR A 416 29.48 16.59 19.15
C TYR A 416 29.24 17.18 17.75
N GLU A 417 28.15 16.82 17.08
CA GLU A 417 27.84 17.33 15.73
C GLU A 417 27.65 18.86 15.72
N LYS A 418 27.02 19.43 16.75
CA LYS A 418 26.92 20.88 16.91
C LYS A 418 28.29 21.54 17.11
N ALA A 419 29.14 20.96 17.96
CA ALA A 419 30.49 21.49 18.19
C ALA A 419 31.36 21.38 16.92
N LYS A 420 31.27 20.27 16.20
CA LYS A 420 31.95 20.04 14.92
C LYS A 420 31.53 21.07 13.87
N ALA A 421 30.22 21.29 13.69
CA ALA A 421 29.70 22.30 12.76
C ALA A 421 30.18 23.72 13.13
N ALA A 422 30.22 24.06 14.43
CA ALA A 422 30.69 25.37 14.90
C ALA A 422 32.19 25.61 14.69
N THR A 423 33.00 24.56 14.53
CA THR A 423 34.46 24.65 14.31
C THR A 423 34.89 24.70 12.84
N PHE A 424 33.95 24.65 11.89
CA PHE A 424 34.24 24.70 10.46
C PHE A 424 34.77 26.09 10.07
N GLY A 425 36.08 26.22 9.78
CA GLY A 425 36.75 27.50 9.46
C GLY A 425 38.09 27.77 10.17
N GLY A 426 38.44 26.96 11.18
CA GLY A 426 39.83 26.57 11.48
C GLY A 426 40.79 27.59 12.13
N ARG A 427 40.38 28.47 13.05
CA ARG A 427 41.33 29.29 13.85
C ARG A 427 40.99 29.50 15.34
N ASP A 428 39.88 28.96 15.84
CA ASP A 428 39.48 29.11 17.25
C ASP A 428 39.93 27.91 18.09
N THR A 429 40.98 28.09 18.89
CA THR A 429 41.52 27.06 19.80
C THR A 429 40.53 26.65 20.88
N ALA A 430 39.66 27.56 21.35
CA ALA A 430 38.63 27.24 22.33
C ALA A 430 37.50 26.41 21.71
N GLY A 431 37.13 26.70 20.46
CA GLY A 431 36.19 25.91 19.67
C GLY A 431 36.68 24.48 19.44
N ILE A 432 37.96 24.33 19.08
CA ILE A 432 38.60 23.02 18.88
C ILE A 432 38.57 22.21 20.19
N ALA A 433 38.98 22.79 21.32
CA ALA A 433 38.95 22.12 22.62
C ALA A 433 37.53 21.66 23.02
N LYS A 434 36.50 22.48 22.77
CA LYS A 434 35.10 22.11 23.01
C LYS A 434 34.63 20.95 22.12
N ARG A 435 35.02 20.93 20.85
CA ARG A 435 34.72 19.83 19.94
C ARG A 435 35.39 18.54 20.40
N ASP A 436 36.67 18.61 20.78
CA ASP A 436 37.43 17.43 21.19
C ASP A 436 36.90 16.85 22.50
N GLN A 437 36.50 17.70 23.46
CA GLN A 437 35.78 17.25 24.65
C GLN A 437 34.43 16.61 24.31
N ALA A 438 33.65 17.21 23.39
CA ALA A 438 32.38 16.64 22.97
C ALA A 438 32.55 15.31 22.21
N ALA A 439 33.66 15.13 21.50
CA ALA A 439 34.03 13.87 20.86
C ALA A 439 34.35 12.80 21.91
N ALA A 440 35.18 13.13 22.90
CA ALA A 440 35.51 12.22 24.00
C ALA A 440 34.27 11.82 24.82
N ASP A 441 33.40 12.77 25.14
CA ASP A 441 32.10 12.51 25.78
C ASP A 441 31.23 11.55 24.95
N TYR A 442 31.21 11.72 23.63
CA TYR A 442 30.45 10.87 22.73
C TYR A 442 31.02 9.46 22.65
N GLU A 443 32.34 9.32 22.51
CA GLU A 443 33.02 8.02 22.52
C GLU A 443 32.80 7.26 23.83
N ALA A 444 32.90 7.96 24.98
CA ALA A 444 32.60 7.36 26.28
C ALA A 444 31.15 6.87 26.38
N ALA A 445 30.19 7.68 25.91
CA ALA A 445 28.78 7.28 25.91
C ALA A 445 28.48 6.11 24.94
N VAL A 446 29.19 6.04 23.80
CA VAL A 446 29.13 4.90 22.87
C VAL A 446 29.62 3.62 23.55
N ALA A 447 30.75 3.68 24.26
CA ALA A 447 31.28 2.54 25.00
C ALA A 447 30.29 2.03 26.05
N VAL A 448 29.74 2.92 26.89
CA VAL A 448 28.73 2.55 27.90
C VAL A 448 27.49 1.91 27.26
N HIS A 449 26.95 2.51 26.20
CA HIS A 449 25.79 1.93 25.51
C HIS A 449 26.08 0.55 24.92
N ARG A 450 27.25 0.37 24.28
CA ARG A 450 27.65 -0.92 23.72
C ARG A 450 27.76 -1.99 24.80
N ASP A 451 28.36 -1.66 25.94
CA ASP A 451 28.55 -2.62 27.03
C ASP A 451 27.20 -3.00 27.66
N MET A 452 26.31 -2.02 27.88
CA MET A 452 24.94 -2.25 28.35
C MET A 452 24.09 -3.07 27.36
N SER A 453 24.20 -2.78 26.06
CA SER A 453 23.51 -3.54 25.00
C SER A 453 24.02 -4.97 24.95
N SER A 454 25.35 -5.16 25.02
CA SER A 454 25.96 -6.50 24.99
C SER A 454 25.56 -7.32 26.21
N ALA A 455 25.53 -6.71 27.40
CA ALA A 455 25.07 -7.36 28.61
C ALA A 455 23.59 -7.78 28.52
N LYS A 456 22.72 -6.90 27.99
CA LYS A 456 21.31 -7.21 27.74
C LYS A 456 21.14 -8.37 26.76
N ASP A 457 21.90 -8.38 25.67
CA ASP A 457 21.87 -9.45 24.67
C ASP A 457 22.36 -10.79 25.26
N GLN A 458 23.40 -10.76 26.10
CA GLN A 458 23.89 -11.97 26.79
C GLN A 458 22.83 -12.55 27.74
N ARG A 459 22.15 -11.70 28.51
CA ARG A 459 21.03 -12.12 29.36
C ARG A 459 19.89 -12.70 28.52
N ALA A 460 19.53 -12.04 27.41
CA ALA A 460 18.52 -12.52 26.45
C ALA A 460 18.81 -13.92 25.94
N ARG A 461 20.05 -14.17 25.52
CA ARG A 461 20.50 -15.48 25.06
C ARG A 461 20.50 -16.52 26.19
N ALA A 462 20.96 -16.16 27.38
CA ALA A 462 20.98 -17.07 28.54
C ALA A 462 19.56 -17.51 28.92
N TRP A 463 18.61 -16.58 29.00
CA TRP A 463 17.21 -16.89 29.28
C TRP A 463 16.55 -17.72 28.18
N GLN A 464 16.84 -17.42 26.90
CA GLN A 464 16.35 -18.23 25.78
C GLN A 464 16.88 -19.66 25.85
N ALA A 465 18.17 -19.83 26.14
CA ALA A 465 18.79 -21.14 26.29
C ALA A 465 18.19 -21.93 27.46
N GLU A 466 17.98 -21.29 28.61
CA GLU A 466 17.32 -21.91 29.76
C GLU A 466 15.87 -22.31 29.44
N ARG A 467 15.11 -21.43 28.80
CA ARG A 467 13.76 -21.73 28.33
C ARG A 467 13.74 -22.93 27.38
N ASP A 468 14.61 -22.93 26.39
CA ASP A 468 14.63 -24.01 25.40
C ASP A 468 15.03 -25.34 26.06
N GLN A 469 15.95 -25.33 27.04
CA GLN A 469 16.27 -26.50 27.86
C GLN A 469 15.07 -26.98 28.70
N MET A 470 14.37 -26.08 29.39
CA MET A 470 13.19 -26.45 30.18
C MET A 470 12.10 -27.09 29.30
N ARG A 471 11.91 -26.56 28.09
CA ARG A 471 10.96 -27.11 27.12
C ARG A 471 11.41 -28.46 26.57
N GLN A 472 12.69 -28.64 26.28
CA GLN A 472 13.25 -29.94 25.91
C GLN A 472 13.04 -30.98 27.01
N ASP A 473 13.29 -30.62 28.27
CA ASP A 473 13.08 -31.51 29.41
C ASP A 473 11.59 -31.86 29.61
N ALA A 474 10.70 -30.87 29.46
CA ALA A 474 9.26 -31.09 29.52
C ALA A 474 8.79 -32.01 28.39
N MET A 475 9.28 -31.79 27.17
CA MET A 475 8.95 -32.61 26.00
C MET A 475 9.45 -34.05 26.18
N ALA A 476 10.70 -34.22 26.65
CA ALA A 476 11.28 -35.53 26.92
C ALA A 476 10.46 -36.34 27.94
N LYS A 477 9.94 -35.68 29.00
CA LYS A 477 9.04 -36.30 29.98
C LYS A 477 7.74 -36.78 29.33
N ILE A 478 7.13 -35.96 28.48
CA ILE A 478 5.89 -36.32 27.77
C ILE A 478 6.13 -37.53 26.87
N LEU A 479 7.18 -37.51 26.06
CA LEU A 479 7.51 -38.62 25.15
C LEU A 479 7.79 -39.92 25.90
N THR A 480 8.57 -39.84 26.98
CA THR A 480 8.87 -41.00 27.84
C THR A 480 7.59 -41.58 28.45
N SER A 481 6.69 -40.73 28.96
CA SER A 481 5.42 -41.18 29.55
C SER A 481 4.50 -41.88 28.55
N ARG A 482 4.65 -41.58 27.26
CA ARG A 482 3.90 -42.18 26.16
C ARG A 482 4.63 -43.36 25.50
N GLY A 483 5.82 -43.74 25.98
CA GLY A 483 6.64 -44.79 25.39
C GLY A 483 7.18 -44.46 24.00
N ILE A 484 7.24 -43.19 23.64
CA ILE A 484 7.75 -42.72 22.34
C ILE A 484 9.25 -42.48 22.49
N VAL A 485 10.04 -43.28 21.77
CA VAL A 485 11.47 -43.06 21.61
C VAL A 485 11.68 -42.36 20.28
N LEU A 486 12.18 -41.13 20.30
CA LEU A 486 12.63 -40.46 19.10
C LEU A 486 13.98 -41.07 18.69
N GLU A 487 14.07 -41.58 17.48
CA GLU A 487 15.34 -42.06 16.89
C GLU A 487 16.34 -40.92 16.64
#